data_AF-A0A353VZT0-F1
#
_entry.id   AF-A0A353VZT0-F1
#
_cell.length_a   1.000
_cell.length_b   1.000
_cell.length_c   1.000
_cell.angle_alpha   90.00
_cell.angle_beta   90.00
_cell.angle_gamma   90.00
#
_symmetry.space_group_name_H-M   'P 1'
#
loop_
_entity.id
_entity.type
_entity.pdbx_description
1 polymer ?
#
loop_
_entity_poly.entity_id
_entity_poly.type
_entity_poly.pdbx_seq_one_letter_code
_entity_poly.pdbx_strand_id
1 'polypeptide(L)'
;MTSKNNKNTAKKDNKEIRVRISKIYETSFFIDLPLLKSDDIETSRANFEVEVGFNLPDNVEGNTFEIKTVVRYHHLPKHDGEDQAINSIRKKVLELSTSNLFEFDDLKEYFSFEEGGLEDKFDVLPILLNVSIGSLRGYLVAKTIGTCLSDYPLPLINIEAFLKSTIDKNKKEEDTSSSTTD
;
A
#
# COMPACT_ATOMS: atom_id res chain seq x y z
N MET A 1 48.86 -30.06 -5.58
CA MET A 1 48.30 -29.19 -6.63
C MET A 1 46.89 -28.82 -6.20
N THR A 2 46.75 -27.65 -5.60
CA THR A 2 45.50 -27.20 -4.97
C THR A 2 44.84 -26.21 -5.92
N SER A 3 43.77 -26.65 -6.58
CA SER A 3 43.00 -25.81 -7.49
C SER A 3 42.17 -24.82 -6.68
N LYS A 4 42.51 -23.52 -6.76
CA LYS A 4 41.74 -22.44 -6.15
C LYS A 4 40.46 -22.21 -6.98
N ASN A 5 39.31 -22.54 -6.39
CA ASN A 5 38.00 -22.10 -6.84
C ASN A 5 37.92 -20.57 -6.76
N ASN A 6 38.00 -19.90 -7.91
CA ASN A 6 37.73 -18.48 -8.02
C ASN A 6 36.21 -18.29 -8.14
N LYS A 7 35.52 -18.12 -6.99
CA LYS A 7 34.13 -17.65 -6.97
C LYS A 7 34.13 -16.19 -7.41
N ASN A 8 33.87 -15.98 -8.70
CA ASN A 8 33.53 -14.70 -9.27
C ASN A 8 32.23 -14.23 -8.60
N THR A 9 32.35 -13.36 -7.61
CA THR A 9 31.23 -12.59 -7.09
C THR A 9 30.99 -11.47 -8.08
N ALA A 10 30.01 -11.66 -8.96
CA ALA A 10 29.56 -10.60 -9.87
C ALA A 10 29.14 -9.39 -9.01
N LYS A 11 29.92 -8.32 -9.14
CA LYS A 11 29.65 -7.03 -8.50
C LYS A 11 28.35 -6.52 -9.12
N LYS A 12 27.27 -6.40 -8.34
CA LYS A 12 26.01 -5.77 -8.79
C LYS A 12 26.41 -4.36 -9.28
N ASP A 13 26.26 -4.08 -10.57
CA ASP A 13 26.61 -2.79 -11.14
C ASP A 13 25.80 -1.71 -10.41
N ASN A 14 26.50 -0.75 -9.82
CA ASN A 14 25.88 0.37 -9.10
C ASN A 14 25.31 1.34 -10.14
N LYS A 15 24.06 1.10 -10.54
CA LYS A 15 23.33 1.99 -11.44
C LYS A 15 22.77 3.17 -10.66
N GLU A 16 23.11 4.38 -11.08
CA GLU A 16 22.45 5.59 -10.58
C GLU A 16 21.03 5.66 -11.16
N ILE A 17 20.04 5.83 -10.30
CA ILE A 17 18.63 5.94 -10.68
C ILE A 17 18.17 7.36 -10.36
N ARG A 18 17.67 8.06 -11.38
CA ARG A 18 17.13 9.42 -11.22
C ARG A 18 15.61 9.37 -11.28
N VAL A 19 15.02 9.77 -10.16
CA VAL A 19 13.57 9.85 -10.00
C VAL A 19 13.22 11.17 -9.32
N ARG A 20 12.15 11.80 -9.78
CA ARG A 20 11.61 13.03 -9.21
C ARG A 20 10.14 12.83 -8.86
N ILE A 21 9.72 13.30 -7.69
CA ILE A 21 8.30 13.46 -7.40
C ILE A 21 7.81 14.66 -8.20
N SER A 22 7.01 14.43 -9.24
CA SER A 22 6.48 15.51 -10.07
C SER A 22 5.23 16.12 -9.46
N LYS A 23 4.38 15.30 -8.81
CA LYS A 23 3.14 15.74 -8.19
C LYS A 23 2.67 14.79 -7.09
N ILE A 24 2.08 15.34 -6.04
CA ILE A 24 1.32 14.60 -5.03
C ILE A 24 -0.01 15.33 -4.83
N TYR A 25 -1.13 14.62 -4.89
CA TYR A 25 -2.44 15.22 -4.65
C TYR A 25 -3.46 14.23 -4.07
N GLU A 26 -4.41 14.76 -3.30
CA GLU A 26 -5.59 14.04 -2.86
C GLU A 26 -6.51 13.75 -4.06
N THR A 27 -6.99 12.50 -4.17
CA THR A 27 -7.94 12.09 -5.21
C THR A 27 -9.34 11.84 -4.66
N SER A 28 -9.45 11.50 -3.37
CA SER A 28 -10.73 11.31 -2.69
C SER A 28 -10.54 11.50 -1.19
N PHE A 29 -11.54 12.09 -0.54
CA PHE A 29 -11.60 12.16 0.92
C PHE A 29 -13.05 12.04 1.40
N PHE A 30 -13.23 11.19 2.41
CA PHE A 30 -14.47 10.97 3.11
C PHE A 30 -14.19 10.83 4.61
N ILE A 31 -15.02 11.46 5.44
CA ILE A 31 -15.00 11.31 6.89
C ILE A 31 -16.43 11.40 7.45
N ASP A 32 -16.81 10.44 8.30
CA ASP A 32 -18.11 10.42 8.97
C ASP A 32 -18.01 11.09 10.35
N LEU A 33 -18.09 12.43 10.36
CA LEU A 33 -18.01 13.21 11.60
C LEU A 33 -19.12 12.88 12.62
N PRO A 34 -20.39 12.68 12.23
CA PRO A 34 -21.42 12.24 13.16
C PRO A 34 -21.06 10.93 13.87
N LEU A 35 -20.56 9.93 13.12
CA LEU A 35 -20.15 8.66 13.71
C LEU A 35 -18.92 8.81 14.62
N LEU A 36 -17.95 9.65 14.25
CA LEU A 36 -16.77 9.93 15.09
C LEU A 36 -17.09 10.63 16.42
N LYS A 37 -18.27 11.27 16.52
CA LYS A 37 -18.76 11.95 17.73
C LYS A 37 -19.84 11.14 18.46
N SER A 38 -20.13 9.91 18.03
CA SER A 38 -21.14 9.11 18.71
C SER A 38 -20.62 8.55 20.02
N ASP A 39 -21.52 8.40 20.98
CA ASP A 39 -21.22 7.81 22.29
C ASP A 39 -20.61 6.41 22.16
N ASP A 40 -20.96 5.66 21.12
CA ASP A 40 -20.40 4.33 20.81
C ASP A 40 -18.87 4.37 20.61
N ILE A 41 -18.34 5.41 19.96
CA ILE A 41 -16.89 5.55 19.72
C ILE A 41 -16.18 6.05 20.98
N GLU A 42 -16.80 6.98 21.71
CA GLU A 42 -16.25 7.51 22.97
C GLU A 42 -16.17 6.45 24.08
N THR A 43 -17.18 5.57 24.18
CA THR A 43 -17.26 4.54 25.22
C THR A 43 -16.49 3.26 24.89
N SER A 44 -16.37 2.87 23.62
CA SER A 44 -15.76 1.58 23.22
C SER A 44 -14.23 1.51 23.36
N ARG A 45 -13.57 2.63 23.69
CA ARG A 45 -12.15 2.88 23.41
C ARG A 45 -11.88 2.60 21.93
N ALA A 46 -12.30 3.53 21.08
CA ALA A 46 -12.09 3.59 19.64
C ALA A 46 -11.27 2.40 19.06
N ASN A 47 -11.99 1.39 18.60
CA ASN A 47 -11.43 0.20 17.96
C ASN A 47 -11.53 0.38 16.44
N PHE A 48 -10.44 0.81 15.83
CA PHE A 48 -10.38 1.04 14.38
C PHE A 48 -9.61 -0.07 13.69
N GLU A 49 -10.26 -0.71 12.72
CA GLU A 49 -9.58 -1.49 11.70
C GLU A 49 -9.06 -0.54 10.62
N VAL A 50 -7.79 -0.69 10.25
CA VAL A 50 -7.13 0.15 9.26
C VAL A 50 -6.76 -0.72 8.06
N GLU A 51 -7.25 -0.35 6.89
CA GLU A 51 -6.87 -0.95 5.62
C GLU A 51 -6.02 0.03 4.82
N VAL A 52 -4.97 -0.48 4.17
CA VAL A 52 -4.13 0.28 3.26
C VAL A 52 -4.03 -0.47 1.94
N GLY A 53 -4.20 0.27 0.84
CA GLY A 53 -4.08 -0.26 -0.50
C GLY A 53 -3.16 0.59 -1.36
N PHE A 54 -2.42 -0.07 -2.24
CA PHE A 54 -1.67 0.56 -3.32
C PHE A 54 -2.25 0.07 -4.63
N ASN A 55 -2.39 0.98 -5.59
CA ASN A 55 -2.70 0.65 -6.96
C ASN A 55 -1.54 1.15 -7.83
N LEU A 56 -0.95 0.20 -8.54
CA LEU A 56 0.22 0.38 -9.40
C LEU A 56 -0.25 0.47 -10.85
N PRO A 57 0.51 1.13 -11.73
CA PRO A 57 0.15 1.16 -13.13
C PRO A 57 0.34 -0.22 -13.76
N ASP A 58 -0.60 -0.64 -14.60
CA ASP A 58 -0.49 -1.86 -15.43
C ASP A 58 0.18 -1.55 -16.79
N ASN A 59 0.27 -0.28 -17.13
CA ASN A 59 1.04 0.25 -18.25
C ASN A 59 1.44 1.71 -17.93
N VAL A 60 2.40 2.24 -18.68
CA VAL A 60 2.74 3.66 -18.60
C VAL A 60 2.87 4.26 -19.99
N GLU A 61 2.39 5.50 -20.13
CA GLU A 61 2.64 6.33 -21.29
C GLU A 61 3.68 7.40 -20.90
N GLY A 62 4.81 7.42 -21.62
CA GLY A 62 5.96 8.25 -21.28
C GLY A 62 6.75 7.73 -20.08
N ASN A 63 7.36 8.66 -19.32
CA ASN A 63 8.27 8.34 -18.22
C ASN A 63 7.68 8.63 -16.82
N THR A 64 6.35 8.63 -16.71
CA THR A 64 5.67 8.87 -15.44
C THR A 64 5.12 7.57 -14.86
N PHE A 65 5.43 7.32 -13.60
CA PHE A 65 4.91 6.22 -12.81
C PHE A 65 3.92 6.79 -11.78
N GLU A 66 2.64 6.44 -11.88
CA GLU A 66 1.60 6.89 -10.94
C GLU A 66 1.35 5.81 -9.88
N ILE A 67 1.50 6.15 -8.60
CA ILE A 67 1.04 5.31 -7.48
C ILE A 67 -0.16 5.96 -6.84
N LYS A 68 -1.29 5.24 -6.86
CA LYS A 68 -2.48 5.60 -6.08
C LYS A 68 -2.43 4.84 -4.77
N THR A 69 -2.64 5.55 -3.67
CA THR A 69 -2.66 4.96 -2.32
C THR A 69 -3.98 5.30 -1.67
N VAL A 70 -4.57 4.34 -0.98
CA VAL A 70 -5.81 4.51 -0.21
C VAL A 70 -5.59 4.03 1.22
N VAL A 71 -6.15 4.75 2.17
CA VAL A 71 -6.34 4.29 3.55
C VAL A 71 -7.81 4.35 3.92
N ARG A 72 -8.29 3.31 4.61
CA ARG A 72 -9.65 3.25 5.16
C ARG A 72 -9.60 2.93 6.63
N TYR A 73 -10.39 3.65 7.40
CA TYR A 73 -10.63 3.35 8.81
C TYR A 73 -12.07 2.87 8.95
N HIS A 74 -12.24 1.72 9.59
CA HIS A 74 -13.53 1.18 9.96
C HIS A 74 -13.63 1.10 11.48
N HIS A 75 -14.71 1.63 12.04
CA HIS A 75 -15.03 1.40 13.44
C HIS A 75 -15.64 0.00 13.60
N LEU A 76 -15.16 -0.71 14.62
CA LEU A 76 -15.67 -2.01 15.05
C LEU A 76 -16.45 -1.83 16.36
N PRO A 77 -17.80 -1.80 16.32
CA PRO A 77 -18.61 -1.72 17.53
C PRO A 77 -18.38 -2.94 18.41
N LYS A 78 -18.17 -2.74 19.72
CA LYS A 78 -18.23 -3.84 20.69
C LYS A 78 -19.70 -4.09 21.04
N HIS A 79 -20.15 -5.33 20.91
CA HIS A 79 -21.43 -5.77 21.44
C HIS A 79 -21.20 -6.75 22.60
N ASP A 80 -21.75 -6.44 23.77
CA ASP A 80 -21.69 -7.27 24.97
C ASP A 80 -22.81 -8.35 25.00
N GLY A 81 -23.36 -8.76 23.85
CA GLY A 81 -24.50 -9.67 23.74
C GLY A 81 -24.15 -11.05 23.15
N GLU A 82 -24.82 -12.10 23.62
CA GLU A 82 -24.57 -13.54 23.30
C GLU A 82 -24.85 -13.97 21.85
N ASP A 83 -25.28 -13.07 20.96
CA ASP A 83 -25.73 -13.43 19.60
C ASP A 83 -24.64 -13.16 18.55
N GLN A 84 -23.74 -14.14 18.37
CA GLN A 84 -22.61 -14.08 17.43
C GLN A 84 -23.01 -14.05 15.95
N ALA A 85 -24.31 -14.19 15.62
CA ALA A 85 -24.79 -14.27 14.24
C ALA A 85 -25.06 -12.88 13.60
N ILE A 86 -25.24 -11.82 14.40
CA ILE A 86 -25.27 -10.43 13.92
C ILE A 86 -23.84 -9.89 13.95
N ASN A 87 -22.95 -10.52 13.18
CA ASN A 87 -21.54 -10.16 13.11
C ASN A 87 -21.36 -8.70 12.68
N SER A 88 -20.87 -7.87 13.62
CA SER A 88 -19.88 -6.82 13.42
C SER A 88 -19.94 -6.10 12.05
N ILE A 89 -21.00 -5.31 11.81
CA ILE A 89 -21.01 -4.42 10.64
C ILE A 89 -19.95 -3.36 10.87
N ARG A 90 -18.76 -3.57 10.28
CA ARG A 90 -17.69 -2.58 10.23
C ARG A 90 -18.23 -1.32 9.59
N LYS A 91 -18.16 -0.19 10.30
CA LYS A 91 -18.68 1.09 9.79
C LYS A 91 -17.51 1.93 9.28
N LYS A 92 -17.53 2.31 8.01
CA LYS A 92 -16.48 3.15 7.42
C LYS A 92 -16.57 4.56 8.03
N VAL A 93 -15.52 4.97 8.75
CA VAL A 93 -15.45 6.29 9.37
C VAL A 93 -14.56 7.26 8.58
N LEU A 94 -13.61 6.74 7.81
CA LEU A 94 -12.72 7.55 6.98
C LEU A 94 -12.26 6.76 5.75
N GLU A 95 -12.17 7.45 4.62
CA GLU A 95 -11.45 7.00 3.43
C GLU A 95 -10.67 8.18 2.86
N LEU A 96 -9.37 7.99 2.65
CA LEU A 96 -8.51 8.99 2.03
C LEU A 96 -7.71 8.30 0.93
N SER A 97 -7.75 8.88 -0.28
CA SER A 97 -6.95 8.43 -1.41
C SER A 97 -6.06 9.56 -1.91
N THR A 98 -4.83 9.22 -2.28
CA THR A 98 -3.86 10.14 -2.89
C THR A 98 -3.26 9.52 -4.14
N SER A 99 -2.82 10.37 -5.07
CA SER A 99 -1.98 9.99 -6.20
C SER A 99 -0.62 10.67 -6.12
N ASN A 100 0.44 9.89 -6.36
CA ASN A 100 1.83 10.30 -6.37
C ASN A 100 2.40 9.99 -7.75
N LEU A 101 2.86 11.02 -8.46
CA LEU A 101 3.46 10.89 -9.79
C LEU A 101 4.98 11.00 -9.65
N PHE A 102 5.66 9.98 -10.14
CA PHE A 102 7.11 9.89 -10.19
C PHE A 102 7.58 9.97 -11.63
N GLU A 103 8.50 10.88 -11.91
CA GLU A 103 9.10 11.03 -13.24
C GLU A 103 10.51 10.44 -13.23
N PHE A 104 10.79 9.63 -14.25
CA PHE A 104 12.08 8.99 -14.48
C PHE A 104 12.75 9.54 -15.74
N ASP A 105 14.07 9.42 -15.83
CA ASP A 105 14.79 9.74 -17.07
C ASP A 105 14.44 8.74 -18.18
N ASP A 106 14.41 7.44 -17.86
CA ASP A 106 13.88 6.36 -18.72
C ASP A 106 13.18 5.32 -17.84
N LEU A 107 11.85 5.34 -17.78
CA LEU A 107 11.09 4.47 -16.90
C LEU A 107 11.20 2.99 -17.31
N LYS A 108 11.26 2.71 -18.62
CA LYS A 108 11.31 1.34 -19.16
C LYS A 108 12.63 0.64 -18.82
N GLU A 109 13.65 1.42 -18.52
CA GLU A 109 14.92 0.92 -18.03
C GLU A 109 14.79 0.28 -16.63
N TYR A 110 13.87 0.78 -15.80
CA TYR A 110 13.71 0.35 -14.41
C TYR A 110 12.53 -0.61 -14.20
N PHE A 111 11.47 -0.49 -15.01
CA PHE A 111 10.28 -1.32 -14.88
C PHE A 111 9.91 -2.05 -16.17
N SER A 112 9.40 -3.28 -16.03
CA SER A 112 8.71 -4.04 -17.09
C SER A 112 7.23 -4.13 -16.73
N PHE A 113 6.36 -3.97 -17.72
CA PHE A 113 4.93 -4.22 -17.57
C PHE A 113 4.59 -5.38 -18.51
N GLU A 114 4.32 -6.56 -17.94
CA GLU A 114 4.04 -7.80 -18.68
C GLU A 114 2.63 -8.33 -18.37
N GLU A 115 2.12 -9.24 -19.18
CA GLU A 115 0.91 -10.01 -18.83
C GLU A 115 1.18 -10.80 -17.56
N GLY A 116 0.62 -10.34 -16.43
CA GLY A 116 0.85 -10.93 -15.11
C GLY A 116 1.44 -9.98 -14.08
N GLY A 117 1.89 -8.78 -14.47
CA GLY A 117 2.17 -7.69 -13.52
C GLY A 117 3.37 -6.81 -13.84
N LEU A 118 3.84 -6.16 -12.79
CA LEU A 118 4.94 -5.20 -12.80
C LEU A 118 6.23 -5.86 -12.30
N GLU A 119 7.27 -5.84 -13.12
CA GLU A 119 8.63 -6.19 -12.72
C GLU A 119 9.42 -4.93 -12.36
N ASP A 120 10.05 -4.95 -11.19
CA ASP A 120 10.98 -3.92 -10.73
C ASP A 120 12.42 -4.44 -10.81
N LYS A 121 13.17 -3.96 -11.80
CA LYS A 121 14.49 -4.49 -12.16
C LYS A 121 15.59 -4.11 -11.15
N PHE A 122 15.36 -3.08 -10.35
CA PHE A 122 16.38 -2.47 -9.48
C PHE A 122 15.91 -2.23 -8.04
N ASP A 123 14.83 -2.88 -7.60
CA ASP A 123 14.27 -2.74 -6.25
C ASP A 123 13.90 -1.27 -5.90
N VAL A 124 13.39 -0.51 -6.88
CA VAL A 124 12.98 0.90 -6.74
C VAL A 124 11.57 1.05 -6.17
N LEU A 125 10.66 0.14 -6.49
CA LEU A 125 9.24 0.15 -6.10
C LEU A 125 9.05 0.28 -4.58
N PRO A 126 9.79 -0.42 -3.70
CA PRO A 126 9.67 -0.22 -2.26
C PRO A 126 9.91 1.22 -1.83
N ILE A 127 10.83 1.94 -2.48
CA ILE A 127 11.12 3.36 -2.20
C ILE A 127 9.92 4.23 -2.60
N LEU A 128 9.37 4.02 -3.80
CA LEU A 128 8.21 4.79 -4.28
C LEU A 128 6.97 4.58 -3.40
N LEU A 129 6.75 3.35 -2.93
CA LEU A 129 5.65 3.02 -2.02
C LEU A 129 5.83 3.65 -0.64
N ASN A 130 7.06 3.65 -0.11
CA ASN A 130 7.40 4.36 1.14
C ASN A 130 7.12 5.87 1.04
N VAL A 131 7.46 6.49 -0.10
CA VAL A 131 7.13 7.90 -0.35
C VAL A 131 5.63 8.11 -0.42
N SER A 132 4.92 7.23 -1.13
CA SER A 132 3.47 7.35 -1.33
C SER A 132 2.69 7.21 -0.02
N ILE A 133 3.05 6.23 0.82
CA ILE A 133 2.42 6.04 2.14
C ILE A 133 2.81 7.15 3.13
N GLY A 134 4.04 7.67 3.05
CA GLY A 134 4.48 8.81 3.84
C GLY A 134 3.66 10.07 3.52
N SER A 135 3.41 10.30 2.24
CA SER A 135 2.59 11.42 1.76
C SER A 135 1.14 11.28 2.22
N LEU A 136 0.53 10.09 2.06
CA LEU A 136 -0.81 9.78 2.56
C LEU A 136 -0.93 10.03 4.07
N ARG A 137 0.08 9.62 4.86
CA ARG A 137 0.11 9.86 6.31
C ARG A 137 0.11 11.35 6.63
N GLY A 138 0.84 12.16 5.87
CA GLY A 138 0.84 13.62 6.02
C GLY A 138 -0.54 14.24 5.79
N TYR A 139 -1.22 13.86 4.71
CA TYR A 139 -2.60 14.27 4.46
C TYR A 139 -3.54 13.83 5.57
N LEU A 140 -3.43 12.57 6.00
CA LEU A 140 -4.30 12.01 7.03
C LEU A 140 -4.19 12.79 8.33
N VAL A 141 -2.98 13.05 8.83
CA VAL A 141 -2.75 13.83 10.06
C VAL A 141 -3.37 15.21 9.96
N ALA A 142 -3.22 15.90 8.83
CA ALA A 142 -3.81 17.23 8.63
C ALA A 142 -5.35 17.19 8.58
N LYS A 143 -5.93 16.14 8.02
CA LYS A 143 -7.38 15.99 7.81
C LYS A 143 -8.11 15.50 9.06
N THR A 144 -7.44 14.83 9.98
CA THR A 144 -8.05 14.29 11.21
C THR A 144 -7.90 15.19 12.44
N ILE A 145 -7.26 16.36 12.30
CA ILE A 145 -7.13 17.34 13.39
C ILE A 145 -8.51 17.67 13.97
N GLY A 146 -8.61 17.61 15.30
CA GLY A 146 -9.86 17.92 16.02
C GLY A 146 -10.91 16.81 16.00
N THR A 147 -10.54 15.60 15.55
CA THR A 147 -11.37 14.38 15.64
C THR A 147 -10.65 13.34 16.49
N CYS A 148 -11.37 12.34 17.01
CA CYS A 148 -10.74 11.25 17.75
C CYS A 148 -9.74 10.43 16.92
N LEU A 149 -9.82 10.49 15.58
CA LEU A 149 -8.84 9.86 14.68
C LEU A 149 -7.44 10.52 14.73
N SER A 150 -7.28 11.70 15.32
CA SER A 150 -5.94 12.30 15.50
C SER A 150 -5.02 11.45 16.38
N ASP A 151 -5.62 10.66 17.28
CA ASP A 151 -4.91 9.78 18.20
C ASP A 151 -4.60 8.40 17.58
N TYR A 152 -5.06 8.17 16.34
CA TYR A 152 -4.90 6.92 15.60
C TYR A 152 -4.17 7.16 14.26
N PRO A 153 -2.90 7.63 14.31
CA PRO A 153 -2.14 7.88 13.09
C PRO A 153 -1.93 6.59 12.31
N LEU A 154 -1.78 6.71 10.98
CA LEU A 154 -1.49 5.57 10.13
C LEU A 154 -0.16 4.91 10.54
N PRO A 155 -0.14 3.61 10.88
CA PRO A 155 1.06 2.93 11.37
C PRO A 155 2.18 2.91 10.33
N LEU A 156 3.40 2.64 10.81
CA LEU A 156 4.53 2.31 9.94
C LEU A 156 4.28 0.94 9.32
N ILE A 157 4.34 0.87 7.99
CA ILE A 157 4.12 -0.36 7.23
C ILE A 157 5.48 -0.84 6.73
N ASN A 158 5.79 -2.11 6.96
CA ASN A 158 6.94 -2.74 6.32
C ASN A 158 6.58 -3.08 4.87
N ILE A 159 6.98 -2.20 3.94
CA ILE A 159 6.68 -2.32 2.51
C ILE A 159 7.34 -3.58 1.89
N GLU A 160 8.53 -3.96 2.34
CA GLU A 160 9.20 -5.16 1.83
C GLU A 160 8.38 -6.42 2.17
N ALA A 161 7.90 -6.52 3.40
CA ALA A 161 7.04 -7.62 3.83
C ALA A 161 5.69 -7.60 3.09
N PHE A 162 5.13 -6.42 2.86
CA PHE A 162 3.90 -6.25 2.08
C PHE A 162 4.06 -6.79 0.65
N LEU A 163 5.10 -6.37 -0.07
CA LEU A 163 5.35 -6.81 -1.44
C LEU A 163 5.59 -8.32 -1.53
N LYS A 164 6.37 -8.90 -0.61
CA LYS A 164 6.61 -10.34 -0.57
C LYS A 164 5.31 -11.13 -0.41
N SER A 165 4.41 -10.67 0.45
CA SER A 165 3.11 -11.33 0.66
C SER A 165 2.21 -11.31 -0.58
N THR A 166 2.34 -10.31 -1.46
CA THR A 166 1.62 -10.23 -2.72
C THR A 166 2.19 -11.19 -3.75
N ILE A 167 3.52 -11.26 -3.87
CA ILE A 167 4.21 -12.21 -4.78
C ILE A 167 3.88 -13.66 -4.41
N ASP A 168 3.87 -13.98 -3.12
CA ASP A 168 3.56 -15.33 -2.63
C ASP A 168 2.08 -15.72 -2.84
N LYS A 169 1.17 -14.75 -2.94
CA LYS A 169 -0.25 -15.00 -3.27
C LYS A 169 -0.45 -15.27 -4.76
N ASN A 170 0.18 -14.49 -5.63
CA ASN A 170 0.05 -14.66 -7.09
C ASN A 170 0.58 -16.04 -7.56
N LYS A 171 1.68 -16.53 -6.96
CA LYS A 171 2.21 -17.88 -7.26
C LYS A 171 1.24 -19.01 -6.90
N LYS A 172 0.48 -18.87 -5.82
CA LYS A 172 -0.48 -19.91 -5.40
C LYS A 172 -1.72 -19.98 -6.29
N GLU A 173 -2.13 -18.86 -6.89
CA GLU A 173 -3.28 -18.81 -7.80
C GLU A 173 -2.93 -19.44 -9.17
N GLU A 174 -1.70 -19.23 -9.67
CA GLU A 174 -1.21 -19.88 -10.89
C GLU A 174 -1.16 -21.42 -10.76
N ASP A 175 -0.63 -21.95 -9.64
CA ASP A 175 -0.52 -23.39 -9.39
C ASP A 175 -1.88 -24.11 -9.29
N THR A 176 -2.95 -23.41 -8.89
CA THR A 176 -4.30 -23.99 -8.85
C THR A 176 -4.98 -24.04 -10.22
N SER A 177 -4.60 -23.16 -11.16
CA SER A 177 -5.21 -23.07 -12.49
C SER A 177 -4.67 -24.09 -13.49
N SER A 178 -3.49 -24.68 -13.26
CA SER A 178 -2.89 -25.71 -14.14
C SER A 178 -3.31 -27.15 -13.83
N SER A 179 -4.29 -27.36 -12.94
CA SER A 179 -4.68 -28.70 -12.46
C SER A 179 -6.06 -29.17 -12.92
N THR A 180 -6.70 -28.48 -13.87
CA THR A 180 -7.98 -28.91 -14.47
C THR A 180 -7.94 -28.89 -16.00
N THR A 181 -7.19 -29.82 -16.58
CA THR A 181 -7.50 -30.40 -17.90
C THR A 181 -7.07 -31.86 -17.89
N ASP A 182 -8.03 -32.74 -17.62
CA ASP A 182 -8.05 -34.13 -18.10
C ASP A 182 -9.13 -34.24 -19.18
#